data_AF-A0A0N4VKL7-F1
#
_entry.id   AF-A0A0N4VKL7-F1
#
_cell.length_a   1.000
_cell.length_b   1.000
_cell.length_c   1.000
_cell.angle_alpha   90.00
_cell.angle_beta   90.00
_cell.angle_gamma   90.00
#
_symmetry.space_group_name_H-M   'P 1'
#
loop_
_entity.id
_entity.type
_entity.pdbx_description
1 polymer ?
#
loop_
_entity_poly.entity_id
_entity_poly.type
_entity_poly.pdbx_seq_one_letter_code
_entity_poly.pdbx_strand_id
1 'polypeptide(L)'
;MLKLKKIYLMLVEDDAAVIPDFIPLVTSVIKQMNRKTNIDYVKLFHPVHLRGIPYYFQLFLFERFTFQCFRSILNLKYQFAVYFKLFFADIRYSITNSAYLVAPESCCTVAVLYRTFSLPKMLHYFKNLKTNGLPKDDLLDASPFEGRMTDTNLMVHIGYYSAIRNKIVVLDTLKRHISATNFNSAEVLQQAI
;
A
#
# COMPACT_ATOMS: atom_id res chain seq x y z
N MET A 1 23.32 -28.50 -5.18
CA MET A 1 22.00 -27.81 -5.16
C MET A 1 22.22 -26.34 -5.49
N LEU A 2 21.98 -25.92 -6.73
CA LEU A 2 22.05 -24.51 -7.11
C LEU A 2 20.91 -23.76 -6.41
N LYS A 3 21.25 -22.82 -5.50
CA LYS A 3 20.27 -21.88 -4.96
C LYS A 3 19.75 -21.05 -6.12
N LEU A 4 18.58 -21.40 -6.64
CA LEU A 4 17.87 -20.59 -7.63
C LEU A 4 17.75 -19.16 -7.08
N LYS A 5 18.34 -18.21 -7.80
CA LYS A 5 18.21 -16.78 -7.51
C LYS A 5 16.72 -16.46 -7.54
N LYS A 6 16.17 -16.05 -6.40
CA LYS A 6 14.76 -15.66 -6.30
C LYS A 6 14.62 -14.28 -6.94
N ILE A 7 14.09 -14.26 -8.16
CA ILE A 7 13.82 -13.05 -8.94
C ILE A 7 12.39 -12.61 -8.64
N TYR A 8 12.22 -11.29 -8.59
CA TYR A 8 10.95 -10.62 -8.40
C TYR A 8 10.72 -9.66 -9.56
N LEU A 9 9.47 -9.55 -10.00
CA LEU A 9 9.03 -8.58 -10.99
C LEU A 9 8.11 -7.61 -10.29
N MET A 10 8.38 -6.31 -10.42
CA MET A 10 7.48 -5.29 -9.91
C MET A 10 6.73 -4.67 -11.09
N LEU A 11 5.40 -4.68 -11.00
CA LEU A 11 4.53 -3.97 -11.92
C LEU A 11 4.00 -2.73 -11.21
N VAL A 12 4.07 -1.59 -11.86
CA VAL A 12 3.74 -0.27 -11.31
C VAL A 12 2.91 0.46 -12.36
N GLU A 13 1.82 1.09 -11.93
CA GLU A 13 1.02 1.98 -12.78
C GLU A 13 1.79 3.26 -13.13
N ASP A 14 1.42 3.90 -14.23
CA ASP A 14 2.05 5.11 -14.75
C ASP A 14 1.81 6.33 -13.86
N ASP A 15 0.75 6.32 -13.05
CA ASP A 15 0.40 7.35 -12.11
C ASP A 15 0.80 7.02 -10.66
N ALA A 16 1.80 6.17 -10.45
CA ALA A 16 2.33 5.86 -9.13
C ALA A 16 3.63 6.62 -8.81
N ALA A 17 3.75 7.12 -7.58
CA ALA A 17 4.98 7.71 -7.04
C ALA A 17 5.51 6.91 -5.85
N VAL A 18 6.83 6.66 -5.81
CA VAL A 18 7.47 5.95 -4.69
C VAL A 18 7.65 6.87 -3.47
N ILE A 19 7.59 6.29 -2.28
CA ILE A 19 7.92 7.04 -1.05
C ILE A 19 9.45 7.11 -0.83
N PRO A 20 9.98 8.06 -0.04
CA PRO A 20 11.42 8.15 0.24
C PRO A 20 12.04 6.85 0.80
N ASP A 21 11.32 6.14 1.69
CA ASP A 21 11.78 4.90 2.32
C ASP A 21 11.49 3.64 1.48
N PHE A 22 11.24 3.79 0.18
CA PHE A 22 10.78 2.68 -0.66
C PHE A 22 11.71 1.47 -0.65
N ILE A 23 13.01 1.68 -0.88
CA ILE A 23 14.01 0.59 -0.97
C ILE A 23 14.09 -0.28 0.30
N PRO A 24 14.24 0.27 1.52
CA PRO A 24 14.28 -0.56 2.72
C PRO A 24 12.97 -1.32 2.95
N LEU A 25 11.82 -0.73 2.63
CA LEU A 25 10.52 -1.38 2.79
C LEU A 25 10.29 -2.50 1.78
N VAL A 26 10.57 -2.28 0.50
CA VAL A 26 10.51 -3.35 -0.51
C VAL A 26 11.48 -4.48 -0.14
N THR A 27 12.67 -4.15 0.37
CA THR A 27 13.63 -5.17 0.82
C THR A 27 13.07 -6.00 1.98
N SER A 28 12.36 -5.39 2.94
CA SER A 28 11.64 -6.11 3.98
C SER A 28 10.57 -7.04 3.41
N VAL A 29 9.77 -6.57 2.45
CA VAL A 29 8.74 -7.35 1.77
C VAL A 29 9.35 -8.56 1.07
N ILE A 30 10.43 -8.36 0.31
CA ILE A 30 11.16 -9.45 -0.36
C ILE A 30 11.69 -10.46 0.66
N LYS A 31 12.27 -10.01 1.78
CA LYS A 31 12.71 -10.92 2.86
C LYS A 31 11.56 -11.76 3.42
N GLN A 32 10.37 -11.18 3.57
CA GLN A 32 9.18 -11.92 4.03
C GLN A 32 8.66 -12.90 2.97
N MET A 33 8.56 -12.49 1.71
CA MET A 33 8.20 -13.40 0.61
C MET A 33 9.25 -14.51 0.45
N ASN A 34 10.53 -14.26 0.74
CA ASN A 34 11.56 -15.28 0.72
C ASN A 34 11.34 -16.37 1.78
N ARG A 35 10.80 -16.00 2.95
CA ARG A 35 10.45 -16.90 4.07
C ARG A 35 9.10 -17.60 3.84
N LYS A 36 8.11 -16.88 3.31
CA LYS A 36 6.76 -17.37 3.01
C LYS A 36 6.66 -17.71 1.53
N THR A 37 7.05 -18.94 1.18
CA THR A 37 7.12 -19.40 -0.22
C THR A 37 5.76 -19.61 -0.87
N ASN A 38 4.69 -19.72 -0.07
CA ASN A 38 3.32 -19.83 -0.55
C ASN A 38 2.79 -18.53 -1.16
N ILE A 39 3.40 -17.37 -0.90
CA ILE A 39 2.95 -16.08 -1.43
C ILE A 39 3.45 -15.91 -2.88
N ASP A 40 2.50 -15.69 -3.79
CA ASP A 40 2.72 -15.50 -5.23
C ASP A 40 2.93 -14.02 -5.59
N TYR A 41 2.16 -13.13 -4.96
CA TYR A 41 2.23 -11.69 -5.21
C TYR A 41 1.91 -10.86 -3.96
N VAL A 42 2.41 -9.62 -3.95
CA VAL A 42 2.15 -8.64 -2.89
C VAL A 42 1.71 -7.30 -3.49
N LYS A 43 0.52 -6.82 -3.15
CA LYS A 43 0.06 -5.45 -3.42
C LYS A 43 0.84 -4.47 -2.52
N LEU A 44 1.42 -3.42 -3.09
CA LEU A 44 2.28 -2.45 -2.39
C LEU A 44 1.54 -1.18 -1.96
N PHE A 45 0.23 -1.16 -2.18
CA PHE A 45 -0.67 -0.06 -1.87
C PHE A 45 -1.88 -0.59 -1.11
N HIS A 46 -2.36 0.21 -0.16
CA HIS A 46 -3.50 -0.05 0.71
C HIS A 46 -4.35 1.24 0.80
N PRO A 47 -5.63 1.20 0.42
CA PRO A 47 -6.48 2.40 0.32
C PRO A 47 -6.75 3.07 1.68
N VAL A 48 -6.90 2.25 2.73
CA VAL A 48 -7.17 2.71 4.10
C VAL A 48 -5.93 3.39 4.73
N HIS A 49 -4.72 3.04 4.31
CA HIS A 49 -3.47 3.50 4.92
C HIS A 49 -2.82 4.67 4.16
N LEU A 50 -3.62 5.69 3.82
CA LEU A 50 -3.12 7.00 3.43
C LEU A 50 -2.31 7.57 4.61
N ARG A 51 -1.00 7.28 4.66
CA ARG A 51 -0.02 7.81 5.63
C ARG A 51 0.13 9.34 5.51
N GLY A 52 -0.93 10.08 5.82
CA GLY A 52 -0.90 11.54 5.95
C GLY A 52 -0.85 12.00 7.40
N ILE A 53 -1.37 11.21 8.34
CA ILE A 53 -1.45 11.59 9.75
C ILE A 53 -1.08 10.36 10.60
N PRO A 54 -0.07 10.45 11.48
CA PRO A 54 0.20 9.40 12.43
C PRO A 54 -1.02 9.23 13.36
N TYR A 55 -1.60 8.03 13.40
CA TYR A 55 -2.85 7.77 14.13
C TYR A 55 -2.72 7.98 15.65
N TYR A 56 -1.50 8.04 16.19
CA TYR A 56 -1.27 8.38 17.60
C TYR A 56 -1.74 9.79 17.97
N PHE A 57 -1.76 10.74 17.02
CA PHE A 57 -2.35 12.06 17.26
C PHE A 57 -3.88 12.03 17.30
N GLN A 58 -4.52 11.11 16.58
CA GLN A 58 -5.98 10.97 16.58
C GLN A 58 -6.49 10.32 17.89
N LEU A 59 -5.70 9.43 18.50
CA LEU A 59 -6.02 8.85 19.82
C LEU A 59 -6.09 9.94 20.92
N PHE A 60 -5.18 10.92 20.91
CA PHE A 60 -5.19 12.05 21.86
C PHE A 60 -6.42 12.95 21.74
N LEU A 61 -6.96 13.12 20.53
CA LEU A 61 -8.17 13.92 20.31
C LEU A 61 -9.46 13.15 20.69
N PHE A 62 -9.44 11.82 20.61
CA PHE A 62 -10.59 10.98 20.95
C PHE A 62 -10.79 10.79 22.46
N GLU A 63 -9.72 10.78 23.28
CA GLU A 63 -9.87 10.73 24.74
C GLU A 63 -10.67 11.92 25.29
N ARG A 64 -10.60 13.10 24.65
CA ARG A 64 -11.39 14.27 25.06
C ARG A 64 -12.83 14.29 24.54
N PHE A 65 -13.16 13.55 23.49
CA PHE A 65 -14.50 13.59 22.86
C PHE A 65 -15.43 12.43 23.25
N THR A 66 -14.86 11.31 23.68
CA THR A 66 -15.62 10.08 24.01
C THR A 66 -16.32 10.11 25.37
N PHE A 67 -16.01 11.09 26.22
CA PHE A 67 -16.68 11.23 27.52
C PHE A 67 -18.11 11.79 27.42
N GLN A 68 -18.52 12.35 26.28
CA GLN A 68 -19.82 13.05 26.17
C GLN A 68 -20.90 12.30 25.37
N CYS A 69 -20.56 11.23 24.64
CA CYS A 69 -21.51 10.53 23.76
C CYS A 69 -21.54 9.02 24.04
N PHE A 70 -22.03 8.67 25.23
CA PHE A 70 -22.26 7.29 25.66
C PHE A 70 -23.50 6.70 24.96
N ARG A 71 -23.39 6.38 23.65
CA ARG A 71 -24.51 5.75 22.92
C ARG A 71 -24.08 4.88 21.73
N SER A 72 -23.32 3.81 21.99
CA SER A 72 -23.38 2.50 21.29
C SER A 72 -22.18 1.63 21.65
N ILE A 73 -22.32 0.79 22.68
CA ILE A 73 -21.23 -0.03 23.26
C ILE A 73 -20.65 -1.05 22.23
N LEU A 74 -21.42 -1.48 21.22
CA LEU A 74 -20.94 -2.41 20.19
C LEU A 74 -20.07 -1.77 19.11
N ASN A 75 -20.41 -0.57 18.63
CA ASN A 75 -19.59 0.14 17.64
C ASN A 75 -18.27 0.66 18.24
N LEU A 76 -18.27 1.00 19.54
CA LEU A 76 -17.07 1.45 20.24
C LEU A 76 -16.00 0.34 20.33
N LYS A 77 -16.41 -0.92 20.58
CA LYS A 77 -15.46 -2.06 20.63
C LYS A 77 -14.82 -2.33 19.28
N TYR A 78 -15.61 -2.29 18.21
CA TYR A 78 -15.10 -2.50 16.84
C TYR A 78 -14.14 -1.39 16.42
N GLN A 79 -14.53 -0.13 16.63
CA GLN A 79 -13.66 1.00 16.33
C GLN A 79 -12.37 0.92 17.16
N PHE A 80 -12.46 0.68 18.48
CA PHE A 80 -11.29 0.56 19.34
C PHE A 80 -10.36 -0.57 18.88
N ALA A 81 -10.89 -1.74 18.51
CA ALA A 81 -10.08 -2.85 18.01
C ALA A 81 -9.34 -2.53 16.71
N VAL A 82 -9.97 -1.78 15.80
CA VAL A 82 -9.33 -1.33 14.56
C VAL A 82 -8.24 -0.30 14.86
N TYR A 83 -8.54 0.75 15.64
CA TYR A 83 -7.56 1.78 16.02
C TYR A 83 -6.38 1.21 16.81
N PHE A 84 -6.63 0.27 17.72
CA PHE A 84 -5.58 -0.40 18.48
C PHE A 84 -4.65 -1.18 17.57
N LYS A 85 -5.18 -1.95 16.60
CA LYS A 85 -4.35 -2.66 15.62
C LYS A 85 -3.51 -1.71 14.77
N LEU A 86 -4.09 -0.61 14.31
CA LEU A 86 -3.40 0.43 13.54
C LEU A 86 -2.27 1.08 14.35
N PHE A 87 -2.51 1.40 15.62
CA PHE A 87 -1.53 1.98 16.52
C PHE A 87 -0.30 1.08 16.73
N PHE A 88 -0.49 -0.22 16.96
CA PHE A 88 0.64 -1.15 17.08
C PHE A 88 1.39 -1.35 15.76
N ALA A 89 0.71 -1.24 14.61
CA ALA A 89 1.38 -1.26 13.31
C ALA A 89 2.28 -0.03 13.15
N ASP A 90 1.81 1.16 13.52
CA ASP A 90 2.59 2.40 13.46
C ASP A 90 3.79 2.40 14.43
N ILE A 91 3.59 1.96 15.68
CA ILE A 91 4.70 1.81 16.65
C ILE A 91 5.72 0.81 16.12
N ARG A 92 5.26 -0.36 15.67
CA ARG A 92 6.14 -1.39 15.15
C ARG A 92 6.94 -0.88 13.97
N TYR A 93 6.30 -0.18 13.03
CA TYR A 93 7.00 0.48 11.93
C TYR A 93 8.04 1.48 12.42
N SER A 94 7.70 2.34 13.37
CA SER A 94 8.63 3.34 13.92
C SER A 94 9.86 2.72 14.60
N ILE A 95 9.75 1.46 15.07
CA ILE A 95 10.86 0.73 15.71
C ILE A 95 11.66 -0.06 14.67
N THR A 96 11.00 -0.72 13.72
CA THR A 96 11.65 -1.70 12.83
C THR A 96 11.95 -1.19 11.43
N ASN A 97 11.35 -0.07 11.01
CA ASN A 97 11.40 0.46 9.65
C ASN A 97 11.13 -0.61 8.58
N SER A 98 10.18 -1.51 8.86
CA SER A 98 9.85 -2.63 8.00
C SER A 98 8.36 -2.68 7.69
N ALA A 99 8.00 -2.87 6.42
CA ALA A 99 6.62 -3.20 6.03
C ALA A 99 6.31 -4.66 6.38
N TYR A 100 5.05 -4.98 6.67
CA TYR A 100 4.56 -6.33 6.95
C TYR A 100 3.48 -6.76 5.98
N LEU A 101 3.29 -8.07 5.85
CA LEU A 101 2.30 -8.66 4.94
C LEU A 101 0.99 -8.94 5.66
N VAL A 102 -0.09 -8.32 5.18
CA VAL A 102 -1.47 -8.48 5.64
C VAL A 102 -2.32 -9.17 4.56
N ALA A 103 -3.53 -9.61 4.94
CA ALA A 103 -4.48 -10.18 3.99
C ALA A 103 -4.77 -9.17 2.87
N PRO A 104 -4.87 -9.63 1.61
CA PRO A 104 -5.18 -8.74 0.51
C PRO A 104 -6.63 -8.24 0.64
N GLU A 105 -6.82 -6.93 0.47
CA GLU A 105 -8.14 -6.33 0.31
C GLU A 105 -8.45 -6.14 -1.18
N SER A 106 -9.75 -6.11 -1.49
CA SER A 106 -10.28 -5.95 -2.86
C SER A 106 -10.36 -4.48 -3.27
N CYS A 107 -9.21 -3.82 -3.32
CA CYS A 107 -9.15 -2.42 -3.68
C CYS A 107 -7.80 -2.06 -4.32
N CYS A 108 -7.86 -1.19 -5.32
CA CYS A 108 -6.80 -0.50 -6.05
C CYS A 108 -5.42 -1.16 -6.08
N THR A 109 -5.06 -1.70 -7.24
CA THR A 109 -3.74 -2.27 -7.50
C THR A 109 -2.80 -1.30 -8.23
N VAL A 110 -2.23 -0.35 -7.49
CA VAL A 110 -1.28 0.68 -7.99
C VAL A 110 0.09 0.07 -8.33
N ALA A 111 0.54 -0.86 -7.48
CA ALA A 111 1.77 -1.58 -7.71
C ALA A 111 1.72 -2.96 -7.06
N VAL A 112 2.30 -3.94 -7.76
CA VAL A 112 2.36 -5.34 -7.32
C VAL A 112 3.76 -5.87 -7.49
N LEU A 113 4.24 -6.53 -6.45
CA LEU A 113 5.44 -7.33 -6.50
C LEU A 113 5.08 -8.79 -6.73
N TYR A 114 5.40 -9.30 -7.92
CA TYR A 114 5.22 -10.69 -8.30
C TYR A 114 6.48 -11.49 -8.07
N ARG A 115 6.29 -12.76 -7.74
CA ARG A 115 7.36 -13.73 -7.79
C ARG A 115 7.52 -14.28 -9.21
N THR A 116 8.75 -14.27 -9.73
CA THR A 116 8.98 -14.68 -11.12
C THR A 116 8.63 -16.13 -11.41
N PHE A 117 8.71 -17.05 -10.42
CA PHE A 117 8.29 -18.45 -10.66
C PHE A 117 6.77 -18.59 -10.83
N SER A 118 5.97 -17.73 -10.20
CA SER A 118 4.52 -17.79 -10.23
C SER A 118 3.95 -17.18 -11.52
N LEU A 119 4.69 -16.23 -12.12
CA LEU A 119 4.27 -15.49 -13.31
C LEU A 119 3.80 -16.35 -14.49
N PRO A 120 4.52 -17.41 -14.94
CA PRO A 120 4.05 -18.21 -16.09
C PRO A 120 2.68 -18.85 -15.85
N LYS A 121 2.44 -19.34 -14.63
CA LYS A 121 1.15 -19.92 -14.24
C LYS A 121 0.06 -18.86 -14.18
N MET A 122 0.36 -17.70 -13.59
CA MET A 122 -0.56 -16.57 -13.51
C MET A 122 -0.94 -16.06 -14.90
N LEU A 123 0.04 -15.84 -15.78
CA LEU A 123 -0.20 -15.39 -17.15
C LEU A 123 -1.02 -16.40 -17.94
N HIS A 124 -0.74 -17.69 -17.80
CA HIS A 124 -1.54 -18.74 -18.43
C HIS A 124 -2.99 -18.74 -17.91
N TYR A 125 -3.18 -18.58 -16.60
CA TYR A 125 -4.52 -18.49 -16.00
C TYR A 125 -5.29 -17.28 -16.52
N PHE A 126 -4.72 -16.08 -16.44
CA PHE A 126 -5.41 -14.84 -16.83
C PHE A 126 -5.66 -14.73 -18.33
N LYS A 127 -4.79 -15.29 -19.18
CA LYS A 127 -5.03 -15.34 -20.64
C LYS A 127 -6.23 -16.19 -21.03
N ASN A 128 -6.48 -17.25 -20.27
CA ASN A 128 -7.57 -18.20 -20.53
C ASN A 128 -8.84 -17.87 -19.75
N LEU A 129 -8.79 -16.88 -18.87
CA LEU A 129 -9.92 -16.46 -18.06
C LEU A 129 -10.86 -15.56 -18.89
N LYS A 130 -12.15 -15.91 -18.93
CA LYS A 130 -13.17 -15.01 -19.48
C LYS A 130 -13.37 -13.87 -18.51
N THR A 131 -12.90 -12.68 -18.89
CA THR A 131 -12.85 -11.53 -17.98
C THR A 131 -14.22 -10.92 -17.72
N ASN A 132 -15.27 -11.22 -18.51
CA ASN A 132 -16.66 -10.76 -18.31
C ASN A 132 -16.83 -9.26 -17.95
N GLY A 133 -15.85 -8.40 -18.27
CA GLY A 133 -15.83 -7.00 -17.84
C GLY A 133 -15.49 -6.76 -16.36
N LEU A 134 -15.02 -7.77 -15.62
CA LEU A 134 -14.57 -7.64 -14.24
C LEU A 134 -13.31 -6.76 -14.15
N PRO A 135 -13.24 -5.87 -13.14
CA PRO A 135 -12.03 -5.13 -12.81
C PRO A 135 -10.83 -6.05 -12.55
N LYS A 136 -9.62 -5.53 -12.80
CA LYS A 136 -8.35 -6.24 -12.55
C LYS A 136 -8.23 -6.74 -11.09
N ASP A 137 -8.74 -5.96 -10.14
CA ASP A 137 -8.64 -6.23 -8.70
C ASP A 137 -9.47 -7.47 -8.34
N ASP A 138 -10.72 -7.51 -8.80
CA ASP A 138 -11.63 -8.64 -8.64
C ASP A 138 -11.07 -9.92 -9.28
N LEU A 139 -10.44 -9.79 -10.46
CA LEU A 139 -9.80 -10.92 -11.14
C LEU A 139 -8.61 -11.47 -10.34
N LEU A 140 -7.82 -10.60 -9.71
CA LEU A 140 -6.69 -11.01 -8.86
C LEU A 140 -7.18 -11.67 -7.56
N ASP A 141 -8.24 -11.15 -6.96
CA ASP A 141 -8.78 -11.65 -5.70
C ASP A 141 -9.54 -12.98 -5.88
N ALA A 142 -10.19 -13.18 -7.03
CA ALA A 142 -10.84 -14.43 -7.40
C ALA A 142 -9.86 -15.51 -7.91
N SER A 143 -8.58 -15.14 -8.09
CA SER A 143 -7.58 -16.06 -8.63
C SER A 143 -7.14 -17.11 -7.61
N PRO A 144 -6.67 -18.30 -8.06
CA PRO A 144 -6.18 -19.35 -7.15
C PRO A 144 -4.78 -19.04 -6.57
N PHE A 145 -4.25 -17.84 -6.78
CA PHE A 145 -2.90 -17.44 -6.37
C PHE A 145 -2.94 -16.73 -5.01
N GLU A 146 -1.95 -17.02 -4.18
CA GLU A 146 -1.91 -16.49 -2.83
C GLU A 146 -1.37 -15.05 -2.85
N GLY A 147 -2.31 -14.10 -2.73
CA GLY A 147 -2.02 -12.68 -2.60
C GLY A 147 -1.78 -12.25 -1.16
N ARG A 148 -0.93 -11.25 -0.97
CA ARG A 148 -0.84 -10.44 0.24
C ARG A 148 -0.83 -8.96 -0.11
N MET A 149 -0.99 -8.11 0.89
CA MET A 149 -0.84 -6.67 0.78
C MET A 149 0.12 -6.18 1.84
N THR A 150 0.77 -5.04 1.63
CA THR A 150 1.56 -4.39 2.67
C THR A 150 0.66 -3.66 3.66
N ASP A 151 1.00 -3.71 4.95
CA ASP A 151 0.35 -2.93 6.02
C ASP A 151 0.57 -1.42 5.90
N THR A 152 1.32 -1.01 4.89
CA THR A 152 1.58 0.38 4.59
C THR A 152 1.79 0.63 3.11
N ASN A 153 1.56 1.87 2.69
CA ASN A 153 1.74 2.32 1.33
C ASN A 153 3.23 2.55 1.05
N LEU A 154 3.78 1.75 0.14
CA LEU A 154 5.13 1.95 -0.38
C LEU A 154 5.13 2.87 -1.60
N MET A 155 3.95 3.10 -2.17
CA MET A 155 3.72 4.01 -3.27
C MET A 155 2.47 4.86 -3.02
N VAL A 156 2.36 5.96 -3.73
CA VAL A 156 1.26 6.89 -3.70
C VAL A 156 0.60 6.91 -5.07
N HIS A 157 -0.72 6.83 -5.11
CA HIS A 157 -1.50 6.91 -6.36
C HIS A 157 -1.77 8.37 -6.72
N ILE A 158 -1.14 8.89 -7.76
CA ILE A 158 -1.31 10.26 -8.26
C ILE A 158 -2.74 10.46 -8.79
N GLY A 159 -3.32 9.46 -9.48
CA GLY A 159 -4.70 9.52 -9.97
C GLY A 159 -5.75 9.70 -8.87
N TYR A 160 -5.48 9.23 -7.63
CA TYR A 160 -6.35 9.45 -6.48
C TYR A 160 -6.49 10.94 -6.14
N TYR A 161 -5.43 11.73 -6.32
CA TYR A 161 -5.47 13.18 -6.08
C TYR A 161 -6.34 13.91 -7.11
N SER A 162 -6.48 13.37 -8.33
CA SER A 162 -7.31 13.96 -9.38
C SER A 162 -8.81 13.74 -9.13
N ALA A 163 -9.18 12.62 -8.53
CA ALA A 163 -10.58 12.31 -8.19
C ALA A 163 -11.09 13.09 -6.96
N ILE A 164 -10.22 13.40 -5.99
CA ILE A 164 -10.54 14.27 -4.84
C ILE A 164 -10.37 15.74 -5.26
N ARG A 165 -11.28 16.21 -6.12
CA ARG A 165 -11.37 17.61 -6.53
C ARG A 165 -11.33 18.55 -5.32
N ASN A 166 -10.46 19.56 -5.38
CA ASN A 166 -10.44 20.78 -4.55
C ASN A 166 -10.00 20.71 -3.08
N LYS A 167 -9.35 19.64 -2.61
CA LYS A 167 -8.63 19.71 -1.32
C LYS A 167 -7.14 19.53 -1.53
N ILE A 168 -6.38 20.58 -1.20
CA ILE A 168 -4.92 20.58 -1.06
C ILE A 168 -4.58 19.65 0.11
N VAL A 169 -4.64 18.34 -0.11
CA VAL A 169 -4.17 17.34 0.85
C VAL A 169 -2.78 16.93 0.40
N VAL A 170 -1.85 17.80 0.80
CA VAL A 170 -0.44 17.51 0.99
C VAL A 170 0.31 17.15 -0.30
N LEU A 171 0.47 18.18 -1.13
CA LEU A 171 1.65 18.37 -1.96
C LEU A 171 2.96 18.26 -1.17
N ASP A 172 2.98 18.23 0.18
CA ASP A 172 4.23 18.13 0.94
C ASP A 172 4.96 16.80 0.78
N THR A 173 4.31 15.70 0.40
CA THR A 173 5.03 14.45 0.14
C THR A 173 5.83 14.55 -1.16
N LEU A 174 5.22 15.14 -2.20
CA LEU A 174 5.89 15.52 -3.44
C LEU A 174 6.91 16.64 -3.22
N LYS A 175 6.59 17.65 -2.42
CA LYS A 175 7.48 18.77 -2.07
C LYS A 175 8.68 18.29 -1.26
N ARG A 176 8.52 17.30 -0.36
CA ARG A 176 9.65 16.63 0.31
C ARG A 176 10.46 15.79 -0.68
N HIS A 177 9.83 15.15 -1.66
CA HIS A 177 10.54 14.44 -2.73
C HIS A 177 11.38 15.40 -3.60
N ILE A 178 10.80 16.54 -3.98
CA ILE A 178 11.41 17.64 -4.75
C ILE A 178 12.42 18.44 -3.90
N SER A 179 12.28 18.49 -2.57
CA SER A 179 13.28 19.12 -1.69
C SER A 179 14.43 18.19 -1.34
N ALA A 180 14.21 16.87 -1.35
CA ALA A 180 15.25 15.87 -1.09
C ALA A 180 16.09 15.56 -2.34
N THR A 181 15.55 15.82 -3.53
CA THR A 181 16.27 15.76 -4.81
C THR A 181 16.51 17.19 -5.25
N ASN A 182 17.76 17.67 -5.34
CA ASN A 182 18.08 19.02 -5.84
C ASN A 182 17.69 19.17 -7.33
N PHE A 183 16.39 19.19 -7.62
CA PHE A 183 15.83 19.41 -8.95
C PHE A 183 15.22 20.80 -8.98
N ASN A 184 15.79 21.64 -9.85
CA ASN A 184 15.33 23.01 -10.07
C ASN A 184 13.84 22.98 -10.43
N SER A 185 13.03 23.54 -9.54
CA SER A 185 11.56 23.61 -9.58
C SER A 185 10.98 24.43 -10.75
N ALA A 186 11.82 24.86 -11.70
CA ALA A 186 11.42 25.64 -12.87
C ALA A 186 11.06 24.80 -14.11
N GLU A 187 11.53 23.54 -14.23
CA GLU A 187 11.32 22.74 -15.45
C GLU A 187 10.00 21.95 -15.48
N VAL A 188 9.39 21.63 -14.33
CA VAL A 188 8.20 20.76 -14.29
C VAL A 188 6.90 21.50 -14.65
N LEU A 189 6.85 22.82 -14.49
CA LEU A 189 5.67 23.62 -14.82
C LEU A 189 5.48 23.86 -16.33
N GLN A 190 6.45 23.51 -17.17
CA GLN A 190 6.35 23.65 -18.63
C GLN A 190 5.92 22.39 -19.38
N GLN A 191 5.79 21.24 -18.70
CA GLN A 191 5.30 19.99 -19.31
C GLN A 191 3.86 19.62 -18.91
N ALA A 192 3.17 20.51 -18.19
CA ALA A 192 1.80 20.30 -17.74
C ALA A 192 0.81 21.37 -18.25
N ILE A 193 1.12 22.01 -19.38
CA ILE A 193 0.16 22.77 -20.21
C ILE A 193 0.20 22.19 -21.62
#